data_AF-A0A7V0V3F2-F1
#
_entry.id   AF-A0A7V0V3F2-F1
#
_cell.length_a   1.000
_cell.length_b   1.000
_cell.length_c   1.000
_cell.angle_alpha   90.00
_cell.angle_beta   90.00
_cell.angle_gamma   90.00
#
_symmetry.space_group_name_H-M   'P 1'
#
loop_
_entity.id
_entity.type
_entity.pdbx_description
1 polymer ?
#
loop_
_entity_poly.entity_id
_entity_poly.type
_entity_poly.pdbx_seq_one_letter_code
_entity_poly.pdbx_strand_id
1 'polypeptide(L)'
;PARRFALDKGYMQEVWATPNLDGAGKNYVILEAEGKGHYVGCHLDVDCFAREKNDWWGEGDDMIFIDGEPWPPRLHGTGSEDYFNTAFCPRQEFCAPYHGITVISGDDEWPWRGKNSFYRFHIEDPVYFERSIRVTIEHGHANSLSNDYSSTAYWYQSEPHKPFPPLLPVAQRLPRPDPPGRASP
;
A
#
# COMPACT_ATOMS: atom_id res chain seq x y z
N PRO A 1 -0.96 -9.77 22.76
CA PRO A 1 0.19 -9.13 22.06
C PRO A 1 0.42 -9.80 20.70
N ALA A 2 0.60 -9.02 19.63
CA ALA A 2 1.00 -9.56 18.34
C ALA A 2 2.39 -10.23 18.45
N ARG A 3 2.63 -11.29 17.68
CA ARG A 3 3.94 -11.99 17.67
C ARG A 3 5.03 -11.07 17.11
N ARG A 4 6.22 -11.14 17.70
CA ARG A 4 7.36 -10.26 17.41
C ARG A 4 8.54 -11.07 16.92
N PHE A 5 9.20 -10.63 15.85
CA PHE A 5 10.37 -11.34 15.30
C PHE A 5 11.53 -11.40 16.30
N ALA A 6 11.70 -10.35 17.10
CA ALA A 6 12.74 -10.31 18.14
C ALA A 6 12.55 -11.36 19.24
N LEU A 7 11.35 -11.90 19.42
CA LEU A 7 11.02 -12.88 20.46
C LEU A 7 11.00 -14.32 19.94
N ASP A 8 10.84 -14.51 18.62
CA ASP A 8 10.70 -15.83 18.01
C ASP A 8 11.28 -15.84 16.57
N LYS A 9 12.49 -16.41 16.45
CA LYS A 9 13.17 -16.55 15.16
C LYS A 9 12.53 -17.60 14.25
N GLY A 10 11.88 -18.63 14.81
CA GLY A 10 11.20 -19.65 14.02
C GLY A 10 9.98 -19.05 13.32
N TYR A 11 9.21 -18.24 14.05
CA TYR A 11 8.11 -17.45 13.49
C TYR A 11 8.59 -16.46 12.42
N MET A 12 9.74 -15.79 12.64
CA MET A 12 10.33 -14.92 11.62
C MET A 12 10.63 -15.68 10.33
N GLN A 13 11.28 -16.86 10.42
CA GLN A 13 11.59 -17.70 9.26
C GLN A 13 10.34 -18.20 8.55
N GLU A 14 9.30 -18.58 9.31
CA GLU A 14 8.01 -19.01 8.78
C GLU A 14 7.35 -17.90 7.94
N VAL A 15 7.30 -16.66 8.46
CA VAL A 15 6.71 -15.52 7.74
C VAL A 15 7.45 -15.28 6.43
N TRP A 16 8.79 -15.20 6.44
CA TRP A 16 9.58 -14.94 5.23
C TRP A 16 9.58 -16.10 4.23
N ALA A 17 9.25 -17.31 4.67
CA ALA A 17 9.13 -18.48 3.79
C ALA A 17 7.73 -18.63 3.20
N THR A 18 6.76 -17.79 3.60
CA THR A 18 5.36 -17.89 3.17
C THR A 18 5.09 -16.93 2.01
N PRO A 19 4.99 -17.42 0.76
CA PRO A 19 4.75 -16.55 -0.38
C PRO A 19 3.27 -16.15 -0.50
N ASN A 20 3.02 -15.02 -1.17
CA ASN A 20 1.72 -14.72 -1.75
C ASN A 20 1.63 -15.26 -3.17
N LEU A 21 0.73 -16.22 -3.37
CA LEU A 21 0.54 -16.94 -4.64
C LEU A 21 -0.75 -16.55 -5.37
N ASP A 22 -1.55 -15.65 -4.79
CA ASP A 22 -2.83 -15.24 -5.39
C ASP A 22 -2.84 -13.77 -5.85
N GLY A 23 -2.01 -12.92 -5.23
CA GLY A 23 -1.70 -11.51 -5.56
C GLY A 23 -2.87 -10.52 -5.63
N ALA A 24 -4.09 -11.02 -5.81
CA ALA A 24 -5.31 -10.26 -6.02
C ALA A 24 -6.44 -10.75 -5.11
N GLY A 25 -6.32 -11.92 -4.48
CA GLY A 25 -7.38 -12.42 -3.60
C GLY A 25 -7.50 -11.61 -2.30
N LYS A 26 -6.36 -11.14 -1.78
CA LYS A 26 -6.27 -10.54 -0.43
C LYS A 26 -5.48 -9.23 -0.33
N ASN A 27 -4.78 -8.85 -1.39
CA ASN A 27 -4.06 -7.57 -1.43
C ASN A 27 -5.04 -6.39 -1.28
N TYR A 28 -4.56 -5.28 -0.75
CA TYR A 28 -5.28 -4.03 -0.76
C TYR A 28 -5.44 -3.54 -2.21
N VAL A 29 -6.66 -3.21 -2.62
CA VAL A 29 -6.95 -2.75 -3.99
C VAL A 29 -6.91 -1.23 -4.01
N ILE A 30 -5.95 -0.67 -4.76
CA ILE A 30 -5.81 0.77 -4.99
C ILE A 30 -6.73 1.20 -6.14
N LEU A 31 -6.74 0.43 -7.23
CA LEU A 31 -7.58 0.68 -8.41
C LEU A 31 -8.06 -0.66 -9.00
N GLU A 32 -9.33 -0.69 -9.40
CA GLU A 32 -9.88 -1.70 -10.30
C GLU A 32 -10.75 -1.00 -11.34
N ALA A 33 -10.41 -1.16 -12.62
CA ALA A 33 -11.11 -0.50 -13.73
C ALA A 33 -11.21 -1.41 -14.96
N GLU A 34 -12.26 -1.20 -15.74
CA GLU A 34 -12.52 -1.86 -17.03
C GLU A 34 -12.66 -0.78 -18.13
N GLY A 35 -12.12 -1.06 -19.31
CA GLY A 35 -12.01 -0.14 -20.43
C GLY A 35 -10.58 0.01 -20.94
N LYS A 36 -10.35 1.03 -21.78
CA LYS A 36 -9.03 1.39 -22.30
C LYS A 36 -8.54 2.67 -21.65
N GLY A 37 -7.33 2.67 -21.11
CA GLY A 37 -6.81 3.80 -20.34
C GLY A 37 -5.36 3.67 -19.91
N HIS A 38 -4.99 4.51 -18.96
CA HIS A 38 -3.70 4.45 -18.28
C HIS A 38 -3.79 4.98 -16.85
N TYR A 39 -3.15 4.25 -15.94
CA TYR A 39 -2.98 4.62 -14.53
C TYR A 39 -1.80 5.58 -14.39
N VAL A 40 -2.01 6.67 -13.64
CA VAL A 40 -1.03 7.75 -13.46
C VAL A 40 -0.57 7.90 -12.00
N GLY A 41 -0.86 6.93 -11.15
CA GLY A 41 -0.34 6.86 -9.78
C GLY A 41 -1.37 7.00 -8.68
N CYS A 42 -0.89 7.11 -7.45
CA CYS A 42 -1.71 7.20 -6.25
C CYS A 42 -0.99 7.95 -5.13
N HIS A 43 -1.76 8.29 -4.10
CA HIS A 43 -1.22 8.35 -2.75
C HIS A 43 -1.79 7.18 -1.93
N LEU A 44 -0.99 6.72 -0.96
CA LEU A 44 -1.31 5.65 -0.03
C LEU A 44 -1.06 6.15 1.39
N ASP A 45 -2.07 6.01 2.24
CA ASP A 45 -2.03 6.34 3.65
C ASP A 45 -2.18 5.07 4.48
N VAL A 46 -1.25 4.86 5.41
CA VAL A 46 -1.22 3.70 6.29
C VAL A 46 -1.15 4.15 7.74
N ASP A 47 -2.12 3.74 8.56
CA ASP A 47 -2.09 3.94 10.01
C ASP A 47 -1.63 2.65 10.71
N CYS A 48 -0.38 2.68 11.17
CA CYS A 48 0.25 1.63 11.96
C CYS A 48 -0.12 1.80 13.44
N PHE A 49 -1.26 1.23 13.84
CA PHE A 49 -1.83 1.44 15.18
C PHE A 49 -1.43 0.36 16.21
N ALA A 50 -0.79 -0.74 15.79
CA ALA A 50 -0.28 -1.77 16.68
C ALA A 50 1.12 -2.24 16.27
N ARG A 51 1.96 -2.56 17.26
CA ARG A 51 3.29 -3.13 17.03
C ARG A 51 3.16 -4.59 16.57
N GLU A 52 3.60 -4.90 15.36
CA GLU A 52 3.62 -6.24 14.77
C GLU A 52 4.99 -6.60 14.21
N LYS A 53 5.41 -7.88 14.28
CA LYS A 53 6.65 -8.38 13.65
C LYS A 53 7.92 -7.56 14.02
N ASN A 54 8.44 -6.75 13.09
CA ASN A 54 9.59 -5.85 13.21
C ASN A 54 9.21 -4.36 13.15
N ASP A 55 7.94 -4.01 13.37
CA ASP A 55 7.35 -2.66 13.31
C ASP A 55 7.24 -2.00 11.92
N TRP A 56 7.99 -2.49 10.94
CA TRP A 56 7.92 -2.01 9.56
C TRP A 56 6.67 -2.52 8.86
N TRP A 57 5.97 -1.62 8.15
CA TRP A 57 4.72 -1.94 7.47
C TRP A 57 4.89 -2.24 5.97
N GLY A 58 5.91 -1.66 5.35
CA GLY A 58 6.02 -1.56 3.90
C GLY A 58 6.75 -2.71 3.21
N GLU A 59 6.79 -3.91 3.79
CA GLU A 59 7.32 -5.11 3.10
C GLU A 59 6.38 -5.63 2.00
N GLY A 60 5.25 -4.96 1.75
CA GLY A 60 4.23 -5.45 0.84
C GLY A 60 4.49 -5.08 -0.60
N ASP A 61 4.50 -6.07 -1.49
CA ASP A 61 4.77 -5.88 -2.91
C ASP A 61 3.57 -5.23 -3.63
N ASP A 62 3.83 -4.29 -4.55
CA ASP A 62 2.84 -3.87 -5.53
C ASP A 62 2.67 -4.95 -6.61
N MET A 63 1.42 -5.19 -7.02
CA MET A 63 1.09 -6.15 -8.06
C MET A 63 0.06 -5.53 -9.00
N ILE A 64 0.43 -5.30 -10.26
CA ILE A 64 -0.43 -4.64 -11.25
C ILE A 64 -0.79 -5.64 -12.35
N PHE A 65 -2.05 -6.05 -12.36
CA PHE A 65 -2.62 -6.98 -13.33
C PHE A 65 -3.23 -6.19 -14.48
N ILE A 66 -2.72 -6.40 -15.70
CA ILE A 66 -3.20 -5.70 -16.89
C ILE A 66 -3.97 -6.68 -17.76
N ASP A 67 -5.16 -6.30 -18.22
CA ASP A 67 -5.96 -7.02 -19.21
C ASP A 67 -6.23 -8.50 -18.89
N GLY A 68 -6.38 -8.84 -17.61
CA GLY A 68 -6.69 -10.21 -17.17
C GLY A 68 -5.49 -11.15 -17.14
N GLU A 69 -4.29 -10.61 -16.96
CA GLU A 69 -3.07 -11.39 -16.77
C GLU A 69 -3.16 -12.42 -15.64
N PRO A 70 -2.54 -13.60 -15.81
CA PRO A 70 -2.42 -14.58 -14.74
C PRO A 70 -1.39 -14.12 -13.71
N TRP A 71 -1.41 -14.77 -12.55
CA TRP A 71 -0.32 -14.65 -11.59
C TRP A 71 0.93 -15.44 -12.07
N PRO A 72 2.15 -14.93 -11.84
CA PRO A 72 2.46 -13.58 -11.35
C PRO A 72 2.28 -12.53 -12.46
N PRO A 73 1.79 -11.31 -12.13
CA PRO A 73 1.70 -10.24 -13.11
C PRO A 73 3.08 -9.81 -13.59
N ARG A 74 3.15 -9.19 -14.77
CA ARG A 74 4.43 -8.69 -15.33
C ARG A 74 5.00 -7.52 -14.52
N LEU A 75 4.14 -6.77 -13.82
CA LEU A 75 4.48 -5.69 -12.92
C LEU A 75 4.26 -6.20 -11.49
N HIS A 76 5.35 -6.64 -10.88
CA HIS A 76 5.41 -7.21 -9.54
C HIS A 76 6.62 -6.61 -8.84
N GLY A 77 6.36 -5.85 -7.78
CA GLY A 77 7.36 -5.11 -7.02
C GLY A 77 8.12 -5.94 -6.00
N THR A 78 8.74 -5.24 -5.05
CA THR A 78 9.63 -5.81 -4.02
C THR A 78 9.42 -5.26 -2.61
N GLY A 79 8.54 -4.27 -2.47
CA GLY A 79 8.26 -3.57 -1.24
C GLY A 79 7.45 -2.31 -1.51
N SER A 80 6.72 -1.86 -0.50
CA SER A 80 5.88 -0.66 -0.62
C SER A 80 6.74 0.59 -0.72
N GLU A 81 7.84 0.68 0.06
CA GLU A 81 8.75 1.81 -0.06
C GLU A 81 9.47 1.85 -1.42
N ASP A 82 9.75 0.66 -1.98
CA ASP A 82 10.38 0.50 -3.28
C ASP A 82 9.43 0.98 -4.39
N TYR A 83 8.14 0.63 -4.31
CA TYR A 83 7.11 1.18 -5.21
C TYR A 83 7.09 2.71 -5.19
N PHE A 84 7.31 3.33 -4.03
CA PHE A 84 7.36 4.80 -3.89
C PHE A 84 8.75 5.40 -4.15
N ASN A 85 9.66 4.67 -4.82
CA ASN A 85 11.02 5.10 -5.18
C ASN A 85 11.87 5.51 -3.97
N THR A 86 11.68 4.83 -2.86
CA THR A 86 12.52 4.95 -1.66
C THR A 86 13.13 3.58 -1.34
N ALA A 87 13.77 3.42 -0.18
CA ALA A 87 14.41 2.16 0.19
C ALA A 87 14.70 2.09 1.70
N PHE A 88 14.99 0.89 2.20
CA PHE A 88 15.50 0.62 3.56
C PHE A 88 14.60 1.15 4.68
N CYS A 89 13.28 0.91 4.56
CA CYS A 89 12.30 1.30 5.56
C CYS A 89 12.45 2.78 5.97
N PRO A 90 12.22 3.75 5.06
CA PRO A 90 12.57 5.14 5.25
C PRO A 90 11.93 5.73 6.52
N ARG A 91 12.65 6.66 7.15
CA ARG A 91 12.26 7.32 8.42
C ARG A 91 12.24 8.84 8.31
N GLN A 92 12.31 9.35 7.08
CA GLN A 92 12.39 10.77 6.80
C GLN A 92 11.36 11.13 5.74
N GLU A 93 10.66 12.25 5.95
CA GLU A 93 9.83 12.84 4.93
C GLU A 93 10.70 13.32 3.76
N PHE A 94 10.17 13.17 2.55
CA PHE A 94 10.88 13.46 1.32
C PHE A 94 9.88 13.93 0.26
N CYS A 95 10.26 14.93 -0.53
CA CYS A 95 9.39 15.50 -1.55
C CYS A 95 10.16 15.66 -2.86
N ALA A 96 9.72 14.95 -3.90
CA ALA A 96 10.11 15.14 -5.28
C ALA A 96 8.88 15.37 -6.16
N PRO A 97 9.02 15.88 -7.40
CA PRO A 97 7.86 16.18 -8.25
C PRO A 97 6.89 15.02 -8.45
N TYR A 98 7.39 13.78 -8.50
CA TYR A 98 6.60 12.60 -8.89
C TYR A 98 6.53 11.51 -7.83
N HIS A 99 7.23 11.63 -6.69
CA HIS A 99 7.12 10.67 -5.60
C HIS A 99 7.61 11.29 -4.30
N GLY A 100 7.22 10.70 -3.18
CA GLY A 100 7.72 11.11 -1.89
C GLY A 100 6.93 10.55 -0.72
N ILE A 101 7.32 11.05 0.45
CA ILE A 101 6.76 10.72 1.75
C ILE A 101 6.36 12.04 2.40
N THR A 102 5.06 12.29 2.49
CA THR A 102 4.51 13.54 3.01
C THR A 102 4.31 13.52 4.52
N VAL A 103 4.17 12.34 5.12
CA VAL A 103 3.98 12.17 6.56
C VAL A 103 4.71 10.92 7.03
N ILE A 104 5.52 11.06 8.09
CA ILE A 104 5.94 9.97 8.97
C ILE A 104 5.69 10.42 10.40
N SER A 105 4.63 9.91 11.03
CA SER A 105 4.16 10.43 12.33
C SER A 105 4.69 9.67 13.56
N GLY A 106 5.63 8.75 13.36
CA GLY A 106 6.23 7.97 14.43
C GLY A 106 7.29 8.74 15.22
N ASP A 107 7.91 8.04 16.17
CA ASP A 107 8.93 8.58 17.07
C ASP A 107 10.21 7.71 17.02
N ASP A 108 11.24 8.07 17.79
CA ASP A 108 12.51 7.34 17.80
C ASP A 108 12.37 5.87 18.26
N GLU A 109 11.35 5.54 19.07
CA GLU A 109 11.10 4.19 19.59
C GLU A 109 10.30 3.33 18.58
N TRP A 110 9.43 3.97 17.79
CA TRP A 110 8.69 3.35 16.71
C TRP A 110 8.53 4.35 15.55
N PRO A 111 9.49 4.36 14.62
CA PRO A 111 9.56 5.38 13.56
C PRO A 111 8.35 5.43 12.64
N TRP A 112 7.64 4.31 12.48
CA TRP A 112 6.50 4.20 11.58
C TRP A 112 5.17 4.14 12.31
N ARG A 113 5.14 4.44 13.61
CA ARG A 113 3.91 4.47 14.40
C ARG A 113 2.92 5.47 13.84
N GLY A 114 1.65 5.08 13.79
CA GLY A 114 0.58 5.98 13.39
C GLY A 114 0.52 6.16 11.88
N LYS A 115 0.15 7.38 11.46
CA LYS A 115 -0.08 7.79 10.07
C LYS A 115 1.25 7.89 9.30
N ASN A 116 1.29 7.26 8.14
CA ASN A 116 2.37 7.32 7.15
C ASN A 116 1.72 7.58 5.78
N SER A 117 2.18 8.59 5.06
CA SER A 117 1.58 9.00 3.78
C SER A 117 2.63 9.08 2.69
N PHE A 118 2.43 8.30 1.64
CA PHE A 118 3.35 8.13 0.52
C PHE A 118 2.63 8.47 -0.79
N TYR A 119 3.34 8.99 -1.77
CA TYR A 119 2.78 9.24 -3.11
C TYR A 119 3.75 8.84 -4.21
N ARG A 120 3.19 8.41 -5.34
CA ARG A 120 3.89 8.26 -6.61
C ARG A 120 2.94 8.60 -7.75
N PHE A 121 3.41 9.43 -8.66
CA PHE A 121 2.73 9.81 -9.88
C PHE A 121 3.52 9.29 -11.08
N HIS A 122 2.87 8.43 -11.86
CA HIS A 122 3.39 7.87 -13.10
C HIS A 122 3.15 8.84 -14.27
N ILE A 123 3.78 10.02 -14.20
CA ILE A 123 3.62 11.06 -15.23
C ILE A 123 4.39 10.70 -16.51
N GLU A 124 5.66 10.35 -16.37
CA GLU A 124 6.54 9.99 -17.50
C GLU A 124 6.48 8.49 -17.82
N ASP A 125 5.96 7.69 -16.89
CA ASP A 125 5.89 6.23 -16.93
C ASP A 125 4.46 5.67 -16.69
N PRO A 126 3.38 6.15 -17.38
CA PRO A 126 2.03 5.64 -17.15
C PRO A 126 1.90 4.13 -17.38
N VAL A 127 1.03 3.48 -16.62
CA VAL A 127 0.70 2.06 -16.81
C VAL A 127 -0.55 1.93 -17.67
N TYR A 128 -0.36 1.58 -18.94
CA TYR A 128 -1.42 1.46 -19.94
C TYR A 128 -2.17 0.13 -19.86
N PHE A 129 -3.47 0.14 -20.19
CA PHE A 129 -4.32 -1.03 -20.29
C PHE A 129 -5.36 -0.89 -21.42
N GLU A 130 -5.73 -1.99 -22.06
CA GLU A 130 -6.66 -1.98 -23.22
C GLU A 130 -8.07 -2.50 -22.87
N ARG A 131 -8.18 -3.36 -21.85
CA ARG A 131 -9.43 -3.98 -21.39
C ARG A 131 -9.68 -3.79 -19.91
N SER A 132 -8.66 -3.94 -19.07
CA SER A 132 -8.81 -3.81 -17.62
C SER A 132 -7.49 -3.59 -16.90
N ILE A 133 -7.56 -3.01 -15.71
CA ILE A 133 -6.42 -2.92 -14.80
C ILE A 133 -6.87 -3.21 -13.38
N ARG A 134 -6.02 -3.92 -12.64
CA ARG A 134 -6.14 -4.06 -11.19
C ARG A 134 -4.80 -3.76 -10.54
N VAL A 135 -4.73 -2.64 -9.85
CA VAL A 135 -3.55 -2.18 -9.09
C VAL A 135 -3.76 -2.58 -7.63
N THR A 136 -2.91 -3.45 -7.12
CA THR A 136 -2.96 -3.89 -5.73
C THR A 136 -1.61 -3.71 -5.05
N ILE A 137 -1.62 -3.69 -3.73
CA ILE A 137 -0.43 -3.73 -2.89
C ILE A 137 -0.68 -4.64 -1.71
N GLU A 138 0.30 -5.46 -1.33
CA GLU A 138 0.16 -6.26 -0.11
C GLU A 138 0.19 -5.38 1.14
N HIS A 139 -0.52 -5.81 2.19
CA HIS A 139 -0.40 -5.19 3.51
C HIS A 139 0.65 -5.93 4.36
N GLY A 140 1.91 -5.55 4.13
CA GLY A 140 3.09 -6.28 4.59
C GLY A 140 3.30 -7.59 3.85
N HIS A 141 4.48 -8.19 4.00
CA HIS A 141 4.85 -9.42 3.30
C HIS A 141 3.74 -10.48 3.38
N ALA A 142 3.26 -10.93 2.23
CA ALA A 142 2.19 -11.92 2.11
C ALA A 142 0.90 -11.56 2.87
N ASN A 143 0.53 -10.28 2.90
CA ASN A 143 -0.71 -9.79 3.53
C ASN A 143 -0.81 -10.14 5.02
N SER A 144 0.34 -10.15 5.70
CA SER A 144 0.44 -10.69 7.05
C SER A 144 0.23 -9.65 8.15
N LEU A 145 0.13 -8.36 7.84
CA LEU A 145 -0.04 -7.27 8.81
C LEU A 145 -1.50 -6.81 8.89
N SER A 146 -1.86 -6.12 9.97
CA SER A 146 -3.20 -5.58 10.19
C SER A 146 -3.14 -4.07 10.47
N ASN A 147 -2.75 -3.29 9.46
CA ASN A 147 -2.82 -1.82 9.52
C ASN A 147 -4.10 -1.31 8.84
N ASP A 148 -4.42 -0.03 9.05
CA ASP A 148 -5.53 0.64 8.36
C ASP A 148 -4.99 1.31 7.09
N TYR A 149 -5.62 1.05 5.95
CA TYR A 149 -5.17 1.49 4.63
C TYR A 149 -6.24 2.36 3.96
N SER A 150 -5.85 3.52 3.48
CA SER A 150 -6.64 4.32 2.54
C SER A 150 -5.77 4.80 1.38
N SER A 151 -6.37 5.02 0.22
CA SER A 151 -5.65 5.49 -0.96
C SER A 151 -6.56 6.28 -1.88
N THR A 152 -5.96 7.08 -2.75
CA THR A 152 -6.63 7.63 -3.93
C THR A 152 -5.82 7.28 -5.16
N ALA A 153 -6.44 6.57 -6.09
CA ALA A 153 -5.88 6.30 -7.41
C ALA A 153 -6.24 7.42 -8.40
N TYR A 154 -5.31 7.72 -9.31
CA TYR A 154 -5.49 8.64 -10.41
C TYR A 154 -5.27 7.90 -11.73
N TRP A 155 -6.21 8.01 -12.67
CA TRP A 155 -6.11 7.39 -13.98
C TRP A 155 -6.98 8.10 -15.00
N TYR A 156 -6.70 7.86 -16.28
CA TYR A 156 -7.54 8.28 -17.40
C TYR A 156 -8.03 7.06 -18.16
N GLN A 157 -9.26 7.11 -18.65
CA GLN A 157 -9.80 6.08 -19.54
C GLN A 157 -10.85 6.65 -20.49
N SER A 158 -11.10 5.93 -21.59
CA SER A 158 -12.22 6.19 -22.49
C SER A 158 -13.53 5.65 -21.93
N GLU A 159 -14.63 6.28 -22.32
CA GLU A 159 -15.98 5.77 -22.10
C GLU A 159 -16.34 4.62 -23.07
N PRO A 160 -17.24 3.71 -22.68
CA PRO A 160 -17.88 3.62 -21.38
C PRO A 160 -16.94 3.02 -20.31
N HIS A 161 -16.96 3.58 -19.10
CA HIS A 161 -16.34 2.97 -17.93
C HIS A 161 -17.32 2.16 -17.09
N LYS A 162 -16.80 1.24 -16.27
CA LYS A 162 -17.60 0.56 -15.24
C LYS A 162 -18.08 1.58 -14.20
N PRO A 163 -19.35 1.54 -13.75
CA PRO A 163 -19.81 2.42 -12.69
C PRO A 163 -18.93 2.31 -11.44
N PHE A 164 -18.61 3.43 -10.82
CA PHE A 164 -17.81 3.43 -9.60
C PHE A 164 -18.57 2.74 -8.45
N PRO A 165 -17.86 2.01 -7.57
CA PRO A 165 -18.45 1.56 -6.33
C PRO A 165 -18.93 2.77 -5.52
N PRO A 166 -20.03 2.64 -4.75
CA PRO A 166 -20.48 3.72 -3.88
C PRO A 166 -19.39 4.01 -2.85
N LEU A 167 -19.16 5.30 -2.57
CA LEU A 167 -18.31 5.70 -1.46
C LEU A 167 -18.87 5.13 -0.16
N LEU A 168 -17.97 4.65 0.71
CA LEU A 168 -18.35 4.23 2.04
C LEU A 168 -19.02 5.39 2.81
N PRO A 169 -20.01 5.10 3.66
CA PRO A 169 -20.58 6.10 4.56
C PRO A 169 -19.50 6.82 5.36
N VAL A 170 -19.70 8.12 5.66
CA VAL A 170 -18.73 8.95 6.39
C VAL A 170 -18.17 8.24 7.63
N ALA A 171 -19.02 7.61 8.43
CA ALA A 171 -18.63 6.92 9.65
C ALA A 171 -17.64 5.76 9.45
N GLN A 172 -17.59 5.16 8.26
CA GLN A 172 -16.69 4.06 7.91
C GLN A 172 -15.36 4.54 7.28
N ARG A 173 -15.22 5.84 7.05
CA ARG A 173 -14.03 6.47 6.49
C ARG A 173 -13.47 7.58 7.38
N LEU A 174 -13.87 7.58 8.66
CA LEU A 174 -13.25 8.45 9.65
C LEU A 174 -11.90 7.84 10.05
N PRO A 175 -10.88 8.67 10.28
CA PRO A 175 -9.61 8.19 10.79
C PRO A 175 -9.82 7.51 12.14
N ARG A 176 -8.99 6.50 12.43
CA ARG A 176 -8.95 5.90 13.75
C ARG A 176 -8.64 6.98 14.80
N PRO A 177 -9.29 6.95 15.97
CA PRO A 177 -8.95 7.85 17.06
C PRO A 177 -7.48 7.66 17.46
N ASP A 178 -6.78 8.77 17.67
CA ASP A 178 -5.43 8.68 18.22
C ASP A 178 -5.48 8.04 19.62
N PRO A 179 -4.51 7.18 19.98
CA PRO A 179 -4.46 6.58 21.31
C PRO A 179 -4.28 7.65 22.40
N PRO A 180 -4.77 7.40 23.63
CA PRO A 180 -4.74 8.38 24.71
C PRO A 180 -3.32 8.92 24.96
N GLY A 181 -3.18 10.25 25.04
CA GLY A 181 -1.91 10.92 25.32
C GLY A 181 -1.12 11.40 24.10
N ARG A 182 -1.61 11.15 22.87
CA ARG A 182 -1.06 11.77 21.65
C ARG A 182 -1.76 13.10 21.38
N ALA A 183 -1.01 14.19 21.28
CA ALA A 183 -1.53 15.43 20.69
C ALA A 183 -1.72 15.20 19.18
N SER A 184 -2.84 15.64 18.61
CA SER A 184 -2.99 15.69 17.15
C SER A 184 -1.88 16.59 16.58
N PRO A 185 -1.22 16.20 15.48
CA PRO A 185 -0.24 17.05 14.81
C PRO A 185 -0.87 18.36 14.33
#